data_AF-A0A1Y3BCK9-F1
#
_entry.id   AF-A0A1Y3BCK9-F1
#
_cell.length_a   1.000
_cell.length_b   1.000
_cell.length_c   1.000
_cell.angle_alpha   90.00
_cell.angle_beta   90.00
_cell.angle_gamma   90.00
#
_symmetry.space_group_name_H-M   'P 1'
#
loop_
_entity.id
_entity.type
_entity.pdbx_description
1 polymer ?
#
loop_
_entity_poly.entity_id
_entity_poly.type
_entity_poly.pdbx_seq_one_letter_code
_entity_poly.pdbx_strand_id
1 'polypeptide(L)'
;MIEAEKLHKAVNILLEWLSDAEMKLRFSGPMPEDENATRVQISEHEVFIEEMSKQEKNKESTVKIAQDILNKCHPEAITVIKHWITIIQSRWEEVNSWAKQREQRLHDHLESLLNIMDSLEKALAWLIGAEAALLAAETQPLPDDNIELDKLIDEHDRFLDELEKKGLDVDKIAK
;
A
#
# COMPACT_ATOMS: atom_id res chain seq x y z
N MET A 1 11.18 -4.16 -45.59
CA MET A 1 9.89 -4.85 -45.36
C MET A 1 9.93 -5.68 -44.09
N ILE A 2 10.85 -6.65 -43.97
CA ILE A 2 11.03 -7.50 -42.77
C ILE A 2 11.21 -6.69 -41.47
N GLU A 3 12.05 -5.64 -41.48
CA GLU A 3 12.28 -4.80 -40.29
C GLU A 3 11.04 -4.03 -39.85
N ALA A 4 10.25 -3.53 -40.82
CA ALA A 4 9.00 -2.81 -40.55
C ALA A 4 7.91 -3.73 -39.98
N GLU A 5 7.79 -4.96 -40.49
CA GLU A 5 6.89 -5.97 -39.93
C GLU A 5 7.31 -6.39 -38.52
N LYS A 6 8.61 -6.55 -38.28
CA LYS A 6 9.14 -6.85 -36.94
C LYS A 6 8.82 -5.72 -35.95
N LEU A 7 9.00 -4.46 -36.35
CA LEU A 7 8.62 -3.31 -35.53
C LEU A 7 7.11 -3.31 -35.25
N HIS A 8 6.29 -3.46 -36.29
CA HIS A 8 4.84 -3.46 -36.16
C HIS A 8 4.37 -4.54 -35.18
N LYS A 9 4.92 -5.76 -35.28
CA LYS A 9 4.62 -6.85 -34.35
C LYS A 9 5.04 -6.52 -32.91
N ALA A 10 6.26 -6.00 -32.72
CA ALA A 10 6.77 -5.65 -31.40
C ALA A 10 5.95 -4.53 -30.73
N VAL A 11 5.58 -3.50 -31.49
CA VAL A 11 4.71 -2.41 -31.04
C VAL A 11 3.35 -2.93 -30.59
N ASN A 12 2.69 -3.77 -31.40
CA ASN A 12 1.36 -4.28 -31.06
C ASN A 12 1.39 -5.15 -29.80
N ILE A 13 2.35 -6.07 -29.67
CA ILE A 13 2.51 -6.91 -28.47
C ILE A 13 2.70 -6.03 -27.22
N LEU A 14 3.53 -4.99 -27.31
CA LEU A 14 3.77 -4.10 -26.17
C LEU A 14 2.55 -3.24 -25.82
N LEU A 15 1.81 -2.76 -26.82
CA LEU A 15 0.60 -1.96 -26.59
C LEU A 15 -0.56 -2.80 -26.03
N GLU A 16 -0.66 -4.07 -26.43
CA GLU A 16 -1.60 -5.03 -25.85
C GLU A 16 -1.27 -5.25 -24.38
N TRP A 17 -0.02 -5.60 -24.07
CA TRP A 17 0.44 -5.77 -22.69
C TRP A 17 0.24 -4.50 -21.84
N LEU A 18 0.53 -3.32 -22.38
CA LEU A 18 0.26 -2.05 -21.70
C LEU A 18 -1.22 -1.89 -21.37
N SER A 19 -2.11 -2.27 -22.28
CA SER A 19 -3.56 -2.18 -22.05
C SER A 19 -4.01 -3.13 -20.93
N ASP A 20 -3.47 -4.34 -20.88
CA ASP A 20 -3.74 -5.29 -19.80
C ASP A 20 -3.19 -4.80 -18.45
N ALA A 21 -1.98 -4.25 -18.44
CA ALA A 21 -1.36 -3.67 -17.25
C ALA A 21 -2.16 -2.48 -16.71
N GLU A 22 -2.61 -1.58 -17.59
CA GLU A 22 -3.46 -0.45 -17.22
C GLU A 22 -4.81 -0.93 -16.66
N MET A 23 -5.42 -1.95 -17.26
CA MET A 23 -6.66 -2.54 -16.76
C MET A 23 -6.45 -3.16 -15.37
N LYS A 24 -5.39 -3.96 -15.19
CA LYS A 24 -5.06 -4.57 -13.90
C LYS A 24 -4.86 -3.53 -12.80
N LEU A 25 -4.17 -2.42 -13.09
CA LEU A 25 -3.91 -1.36 -12.12
C LEU A 25 -5.14 -0.48 -11.85
N ARG A 26 -5.98 -0.21 -12.86
CA ARG A 26 -7.21 0.60 -12.70
C ARG A 26 -8.32 -0.14 -11.96
N PHE A 27 -8.44 -1.45 -12.19
CA PHE A 27 -9.47 -2.29 -11.58
C PHE A 27 -8.93 -3.12 -10.42
N SER A 28 -7.79 -2.73 -9.88
CA SER A 28 -7.32 -3.27 -8.63
C SER A 28 -8.31 -2.84 -7.54
N GLY A 29 -9.01 -3.80 -6.93
CA GLY A 29 -10.13 -3.57 -6.02
C GLY A 29 -9.76 -2.78 -4.75
N PRO A 30 -10.72 -2.63 -3.80
CA PRO A 30 -10.45 -1.92 -2.55
C PRO A 30 -9.29 -2.57 -1.76
N MET A 31 -8.70 -1.79 -0.84
CA MET A 31 -7.69 -2.33 0.07
C MET A 31 -8.32 -3.43 0.94
N PRO A 32 -7.60 -4.53 1.23
CA PRO A 32 -8.11 -5.59 2.09
C PRO A 32 -8.37 -5.14 3.53
N GLU A 33 -9.24 -5.85 4.24
CA GLU A 33 -9.56 -5.53 5.65
C GLU A 33 -8.54 -6.08 6.64
N ASP A 34 -7.82 -7.17 6.28
CA ASP A 34 -6.88 -7.85 7.16
C ASP A 34 -5.44 -7.87 6.63
N GLU A 35 -4.51 -8.12 7.56
CA GLU A 35 -3.07 -8.17 7.32
C GLU A 35 -2.71 -9.23 6.27
N ASN A 36 -3.27 -10.44 6.41
CA ASN A 36 -2.90 -11.57 5.57
C ASN A 36 -3.32 -11.33 4.11
N ALA A 37 -4.54 -10.87 3.89
CA ALA A 37 -5.01 -10.50 2.56
C ALA A 37 -4.21 -9.34 1.95
N THR A 38 -3.77 -8.37 2.76
CA THR A 38 -2.89 -7.28 2.31
C THR A 38 -1.52 -7.80 1.88
N ARG A 39 -0.91 -8.72 2.64
CA ARG A 39 0.35 -9.38 2.28
C ARG A 39 0.24 -10.19 0.98
N VAL A 40 -0.89 -10.86 0.76
CA VAL A 40 -1.15 -11.55 -0.51
C VAL A 40 -1.18 -10.56 -1.66
N GLN A 41 -1.90 -9.44 -1.55
CA GLN A 41 -1.92 -8.42 -2.60
C GLN A 41 -0.54 -7.78 -2.85
N ILE A 42 0.29 -7.61 -1.82
CA ILE A 42 1.68 -7.15 -1.97
C ILE A 42 2.47 -8.17 -2.81
N SER A 43 2.41 -9.45 -2.47
CA SER A 43 3.12 -10.50 -3.21
C SER A 43 2.65 -10.60 -4.68
N GLU A 44 1.35 -10.53 -4.94
CA GLU A 44 0.82 -10.48 -6.30
C GLU A 44 1.29 -9.25 -7.08
N HIS A 45 1.46 -8.11 -6.39
CA HIS A 45 1.98 -6.89 -6.98
C HIS A 45 3.48 -6.98 -7.24
N GLU A 46 4.27 -7.60 -6.36
CA GLU A 46 5.70 -7.87 -6.59
C GLU A 46 5.92 -8.70 -7.86
N VAL A 47 5.11 -9.75 -8.07
CA VAL A 47 5.13 -10.54 -9.31
C VAL A 47 4.84 -9.67 -10.53
N PHE A 48 3.90 -8.73 -10.42
CA PHE A 48 3.62 -7.77 -11.48
C PHE A 48 4.80 -6.82 -11.72
N ILE A 49 5.49 -6.33 -10.69
CA ILE A 49 6.70 -5.52 -10.83
C ILE A 49 7.83 -6.28 -11.54
N GLU A 50 8.00 -7.57 -11.23
CA GLU A 50 8.96 -8.43 -11.95
C GLU A 50 8.59 -8.58 -13.43
N GLU A 51 7.31 -8.72 -13.74
CA GLU A 51 6.80 -8.74 -15.11
C GLU A 51 7.08 -7.40 -15.82
N MET A 52 6.81 -6.26 -15.17
CA MET A 52 7.13 -4.94 -15.68
C MET A 52 8.63 -4.81 -16.00
N SER A 53 9.52 -5.32 -15.15
CA SER A 53 10.97 -5.29 -15.37
C SER A 53 11.38 -6.08 -16.63
N LYS A 54 10.73 -7.22 -16.90
CA LYS A 54 10.94 -7.97 -18.14
C LYS A 54 10.44 -7.20 -19.35
N GLN A 55 9.30 -6.52 -19.23
CA GLN A 55 8.68 -5.76 -20.30
C GLN A 55 9.41 -4.44 -20.60
N GLU A 56 10.13 -3.85 -19.64
CA GLU A 56 11.01 -2.69 -19.89
C GLU A 56 12.05 -3.03 -20.96
N LYS A 57 12.65 -4.23 -20.90
CA LYS A 57 13.63 -4.69 -21.91
C LYS A 57 12.98 -4.83 -23.29
N ASN A 58 11.73 -5.30 -23.36
CA ASN A 58 10.98 -5.39 -24.62
C ASN A 58 10.67 -4.00 -25.18
N LYS A 59 10.30 -3.05 -24.32
CA LYS A 59 10.09 -1.65 -24.68
C LYS A 59 11.37 -1.00 -25.19
N GLU A 60 12.48 -1.14 -24.48
CA GLU A 60 13.80 -0.63 -24.93
C GLU A 60 14.21 -1.22 -26.29
N SER A 61 14.03 -2.53 -26.47
CA SER A 61 14.31 -3.20 -27.75
C SER A 61 13.41 -2.68 -28.88
N THR A 62 12.12 -2.52 -28.62
CA THR A 62 11.13 -2.00 -29.58
C THR A 62 11.48 -0.57 -30.00
N VAL A 63 11.79 0.31 -29.03
CA VAL A 63 12.20 1.69 -29.29
C VAL A 63 13.50 1.72 -30.10
N LYS A 64 14.48 0.86 -29.79
CA LYS A 64 15.72 0.77 -30.55
C LYS A 64 15.47 0.39 -32.02
N ILE A 65 14.66 -0.64 -32.27
CA ILE A 65 14.28 -1.05 -33.64
C ILE A 65 13.59 0.12 -34.37
N ALA A 66 12.70 0.84 -33.67
CA ALA A 66 11.99 1.98 -34.23
C ALA A 66 12.96 3.10 -34.65
N GLN A 67 13.95 3.41 -33.82
CA GLN A 67 15.00 4.40 -34.12
C GLN A 67 15.89 3.97 -35.29
N ASP A 68 16.28 2.69 -35.35
CA ASP A 68 17.08 2.16 -36.45
C ASP A 68 16.35 2.27 -37.80
N ILE A 69 15.03 2.05 -37.81
CA ILE A 69 14.18 2.17 -39.00
C ILE A 69 13.99 3.63 -39.40
N LEU A 70 13.84 4.55 -38.43
CA LEU A 70 13.71 5.99 -38.71
C LEU A 70 14.86 6.53 -39.57
N ASN A 71 16.07 5.99 -39.40
CA ASN A 71 17.25 6.39 -40.18
C ASN A 71 17.22 5.96 -41.65
N LYS A 72 16.35 5.01 -42.03
CA LYS A 72 16.34 4.36 -43.35
C LYS A 72 14.97 4.39 -44.04
N CYS A 73 13.92 4.82 -43.33
CA CYS A 73 12.54 4.75 -43.82
C CYS A 73 12.18 5.90 -44.78
N HIS A 74 11.10 5.70 -45.54
CA HIS A 74 10.51 6.74 -46.39
C HIS A 74 9.92 7.87 -45.52
N PRO A 75 9.96 9.15 -45.96
CA PRO A 75 9.44 10.28 -45.17
C PRO A 75 8.01 10.12 -44.65
N GLU A 76 7.15 9.43 -45.40
CA GLU A 76 5.75 9.17 -45.01
C GLU A 76 5.63 8.27 -43.76
N ALA A 77 6.60 7.39 -43.52
CA ALA A 77 6.59 6.48 -42.37
C ALA A 77 7.15 7.14 -41.09
N ILE A 78 7.92 8.23 -41.22
CA ILE A 78 8.60 8.89 -40.10
C ILE A 78 7.59 9.33 -39.02
N THR A 79 6.51 9.99 -39.43
CA THR A 79 5.49 10.51 -38.50
C THR A 79 4.84 9.38 -37.71
N VAL A 80 4.50 8.27 -38.38
CA VAL A 80 3.85 7.11 -37.75
C VAL A 80 4.78 6.46 -36.72
N ILE A 81 6.05 6.23 -37.08
CA ILE A 81 7.01 5.58 -36.18
C ILE A 81 7.29 6.47 -34.96
N LYS A 82 7.46 7.79 -35.15
CA LYS A 82 7.61 8.73 -34.03
C LYS A 82 6.39 8.70 -33.11
N HIS A 83 5.19 8.67 -33.68
CA HIS A 83 3.96 8.60 -32.89
C HIS A 83 3.88 7.32 -32.04
N TRP A 84 4.24 6.16 -32.59
CA TRP A 84 4.31 4.92 -31.81
C TRP A 84 5.29 5.00 -30.64
N ILE A 85 6.50 5.56 -30.87
CA ILE A 85 7.48 5.74 -29.80
C ILE A 85 6.91 6.62 -28.69
N THR A 86 6.31 7.77 -29.05
CA THR A 86 5.69 8.69 -28.08
C THR A 86 4.58 8.02 -27.28
N ILE A 87 3.66 7.30 -27.92
CA ILE A 87 2.57 6.59 -27.22
C ILE A 87 3.14 5.55 -26.26
N ILE A 88 4.06 4.71 -26.72
CA ILE A 88 4.66 3.65 -25.89
C ILE A 88 5.33 4.26 -24.67
N GLN A 89 6.14 5.32 -24.85
CA GLN A 89 6.83 5.98 -23.75
C GLN A 89 5.86 6.60 -22.75
N SER A 90 4.87 7.35 -23.24
CA SER A 90 3.89 8.03 -22.38
C SER A 90 3.04 7.04 -21.57
N ARG A 91 2.49 6.00 -22.22
CA ARG A 91 1.68 4.97 -21.52
C ARG A 91 2.51 4.17 -20.54
N TRP A 92 3.77 3.86 -20.89
CA TRP A 92 4.69 3.16 -20.00
C TRP A 92 4.97 3.97 -18.73
N GLU A 93 5.23 5.27 -18.86
CA GLU A 93 5.43 6.16 -17.72
C GLU A 93 4.19 6.23 -16.81
N GLU A 94 3.00 6.26 -17.40
CA GLU A 94 1.73 6.26 -16.67
C GLU A 94 1.55 4.95 -15.87
N VAL A 95 1.72 3.79 -16.52
CA VAL A 95 1.67 2.47 -15.86
C VAL A 95 2.69 2.37 -14.73
N ASN A 96 3.92 2.81 -14.96
CA ASN A 96 4.97 2.80 -13.94
C ASN A 96 4.63 3.69 -12.74
N SER A 97 4.02 4.86 -12.99
CA SER A 97 3.55 5.75 -11.93
C SER A 97 2.44 5.08 -11.10
N TRP A 98 1.45 4.47 -11.73
CA TRP A 98 0.39 3.75 -11.02
C TRP A 98 0.89 2.53 -10.27
N ALA A 99 1.85 1.79 -10.83
CA ALA A 99 2.45 0.64 -10.16
C ALA A 99 3.13 1.05 -8.84
N LYS A 100 3.91 2.13 -8.86
CA LYS A 100 4.54 2.71 -7.66
C LYS A 100 3.53 3.24 -6.65
N GLN A 101 2.50 3.94 -7.11
CA GLN A 101 1.44 4.43 -6.23
C GLN A 101 0.66 3.29 -5.57
N ARG A 102 0.42 2.19 -6.29
CA ARG A 102 -0.22 1.00 -5.73
C ARG A 102 0.68 0.31 -4.71
N GLU A 103 1.96 0.15 -5.03
CA GLU A 103 2.95 -0.41 -4.10
C GLU A 103 3.01 0.38 -2.79
N GLN A 104 3.12 1.70 -2.87
CA GLN A 104 3.14 2.57 -1.68
C GLN A 104 1.86 2.41 -0.85
N ARG A 105 0.68 2.49 -1.49
CA ARG A 105 -0.60 2.34 -0.78
C ARG A 105 -0.74 1.00 -0.07
N LEU A 106 -0.28 -0.09 -0.67
CA LEU A 106 -0.34 -1.41 -0.03
C LEU A 106 0.56 -1.50 1.20
N HIS A 107 1.76 -0.91 1.15
CA HIS A 107 2.68 -0.89 2.29
C HIS A 107 2.20 0.03 3.41
N ASP A 108 1.71 1.23 3.07
CA ASP A 108 1.14 2.16 4.04
C ASP A 108 -0.08 1.56 4.75
N HIS A 109 -0.93 0.87 3.99
CA HIS A 109 -2.10 0.17 4.53
C HIS A 109 -1.70 -0.95 5.48
N LEU A 110 -0.71 -1.77 5.10
CA LEU A 110 -0.18 -2.83 5.97
C LEU A 110 0.40 -2.26 7.27
N GLU A 111 1.19 -1.19 7.19
CA GLU A 111 1.75 -0.52 8.36
C GLU A 111 0.63 0.01 9.28
N SER A 112 -0.40 0.62 8.70
CA SER A 112 -1.56 1.08 9.45
C SER A 112 -2.27 -0.06 10.17
N LEU A 113 -2.54 -1.18 9.50
CA LEU A 113 -3.15 -2.36 10.12
C LEU A 113 -2.33 -2.89 11.29
N LEU A 114 -1.01 -3.00 11.13
CA LEU A 114 -0.11 -3.47 12.19
C LEU A 114 -0.10 -2.53 13.40
N ASN A 115 -0.08 -1.22 13.16
CA ASN A 115 -0.12 -0.21 14.23
C ASN A 115 -1.44 -0.26 15.00
N ILE A 116 -2.56 -0.49 14.30
CA ILE A 116 -3.88 -0.67 14.90
C ILE A 116 -3.87 -1.92 15.79
N MET A 117 -3.38 -3.06 15.28
CA MET A 117 -3.31 -4.32 16.04
C MET A 117 -2.47 -4.18 17.31
N ASP A 118 -1.26 -3.64 17.20
CA ASP A 118 -0.36 -3.40 18.35
C ASP A 118 -1.00 -2.47 19.39
N SER A 119 -1.70 -1.42 18.94
CA SER A 119 -2.38 -0.50 19.85
C SER A 119 -3.57 -1.15 20.55
N LEU A 120 -4.34 -1.98 19.85
CA LEU A 120 -5.44 -2.76 20.44
C LEU A 120 -4.93 -3.78 21.46
N GLU A 121 -3.84 -4.48 21.17
CA GLU A 121 -3.21 -5.41 22.12
C GLU A 121 -2.76 -4.70 23.40
N LYS A 122 -2.13 -3.53 23.26
CA LYS A 122 -1.72 -2.70 24.41
C LYS A 122 -2.91 -2.21 25.22
N ALA A 123 -4.01 -1.81 24.56
CA ALA A 123 -5.23 -1.37 25.23
C ALA A 123 -5.89 -2.53 25.99
N LEU A 124 -6.00 -3.71 25.39
CA LEU A 124 -6.54 -4.91 26.03
C LEU A 124 -5.70 -5.34 27.22
N ALA A 125 -4.38 -5.38 27.09
CA ALA A 125 -3.47 -5.72 28.18
C ALA A 125 -3.61 -4.75 29.37
N TRP A 126 -3.73 -3.45 29.08
CA TRP A 126 -3.98 -2.45 30.11
C TRP A 126 -5.35 -2.64 30.78
N LEU A 127 -6.42 -2.86 30.02
CA LEU A 127 -7.76 -3.10 30.57
C LEU A 127 -7.81 -4.32 31.50
N ILE A 128 -7.15 -5.42 31.12
CA ILE A 128 -7.04 -6.62 31.96
C ILE A 128 -6.30 -6.31 33.26
N GLY A 129 -5.19 -5.55 33.18
CA GLY A 129 -4.42 -5.13 34.36
C GLY A 129 -5.21 -4.20 35.28
N ALA A 130 -5.93 -3.25 34.69
CA ALA A 130 -6.81 -2.33 35.38
C ALA A 130 -7.94 -3.06 36.12
N GLU A 131 -8.63 -3.98 35.45
CA GLU A 131 -9.68 -4.81 36.06
C GLU A 131 -9.12 -5.62 37.23
N ALA A 132 -7.95 -6.24 37.08
CA ALA A 132 -7.32 -6.99 38.17
C ALA A 132 -6.96 -6.10 39.37
N ALA A 133 -6.48 -4.88 39.13
CA ALA A 133 -6.15 -3.93 40.19
C ALA A 133 -7.40 -3.44 40.93
N LEU A 134 -8.48 -3.14 40.21
CA LEU A 134 -9.77 -2.74 40.81
C LEU A 134 -10.36 -3.88 41.64
N LEU A 135 -10.39 -5.11 41.12
CA LEU A 135 -10.86 -6.27 41.86
C LEU A 135 -10.03 -6.51 43.14
N ALA A 136 -8.71 -6.35 43.06
CA ALA A 136 -7.86 -6.45 44.25
C ALA A 136 -8.17 -5.35 45.27
N ALA A 137 -8.38 -4.11 44.84
CA ALA A 137 -8.74 -2.99 45.71
C ALA A 137 -10.10 -3.21 46.39
N GLU A 138 -11.11 -3.72 45.69
CA GLU A 138 -12.43 -4.04 46.25
C GLU A 138 -12.37 -5.09 47.38
N THR A 139 -11.38 -5.99 47.35
CA THR A 139 -11.20 -6.99 48.41
C THR A 139 -10.52 -6.45 49.66
N GLN A 140 -9.93 -5.26 49.61
CA GLN A 140 -9.28 -4.65 50.77
C GLN A 140 -10.31 -3.89 51.62
N PRO A 141 -10.23 -3.97 52.96
CA PRO A 141 -11.05 -3.14 53.82
C PRO A 141 -10.70 -1.66 53.61
N LEU A 142 -11.69 -0.79 53.73
CA LEU A 142 -11.46 0.66 53.65
C LEU A 142 -10.52 1.10 54.79
N PRO A 143 -9.56 1.99 54.50
CA PRO A 143 -8.70 2.54 55.54
C PRO A 143 -9.51 3.37 56.54
N ASP A 144 -9.23 3.18 57.83
CA ASP A 144 -9.81 4.02 58.91
C ASP A 144 -9.08 5.37 59.06
N ASP A 145 -7.86 5.49 58.50
CA ASP A 145 -7.06 6.71 58.52
C ASP A 145 -7.39 7.61 57.32
N ASN A 146 -7.69 8.88 57.58
CA ASN A 146 -7.98 9.87 56.54
C ASN A 146 -6.81 10.05 55.55
N ILE A 147 -5.56 9.89 56.00
CA ILE A 147 -4.39 10.02 55.12
C ILE A 147 -4.34 8.88 54.10
N GLU A 148 -4.71 7.66 54.51
CA GLU A 148 -4.76 6.50 53.62
C GLU A 148 -5.98 6.56 52.68
N LEU A 149 -7.10 7.11 53.16
CA LEU A 149 -8.29 7.37 52.34
C LEU A 149 -8.00 8.42 51.25
N ASP A 150 -7.35 9.53 51.58
CA ASP A 150 -6.97 10.57 50.62
C ASP A 150 -6.03 10.01 49.53
N LYS A 151 -5.09 9.13 49.90
CA LYS A 151 -4.22 8.45 48.92
C LYS A 151 -5.00 7.55 47.97
N LEU A 152 -6.00 6.82 48.49
CA LEU A 152 -6.84 5.93 47.69
C LEU A 152 -7.69 6.72 46.68
N ILE A 153 -8.21 7.89 47.09
CA ILE A 153 -8.92 8.82 46.21
C ILE A 153 -7.98 9.34 45.11
N ASP A 154 -6.77 9.79 45.47
CA ASP A 154 -5.77 10.24 44.50
C ASP A 154 -5.38 9.15 43.48
N GLU A 155 -5.30 7.89 43.91
CA GLU A 155 -5.04 6.75 43.02
C GLU A 155 -6.20 6.47 42.07
N HIS A 156 -7.43 6.55 42.57
CA HIS A 156 -8.64 6.40 41.75
C HIS A 156 -8.79 7.54 40.74
N ASP A 157 -8.53 8.78 41.12
CA ASP A 157 -8.58 9.93 40.20
C ASP A 157 -7.53 9.80 39.10
N ARG A 158 -6.30 9.37 39.44
CA ARG A 158 -5.27 9.04 38.43
C ARG A 158 -5.71 7.93 37.48
N PHE A 159 -6.39 6.91 38.00
CA PHE A 159 -6.92 5.83 37.19
C PHE A 159 -7.98 6.32 36.19
N LEU A 160 -8.90 7.19 36.64
CA LEU A 160 -9.91 7.80 35.77
C LEU A 160 -9.28 8.66 34.65
N ASP A 161 -8.24 9.44 34.97
CA ASP A 161 -7.48 10.21 33.98
C ASP A 161 -6.80 9.31 32.94
N GLU A 162 -6.27 8.16 33.36
CA GLU A 162 -5.67 7.18 32.45
C GLU A 162 -6.72 6.49 31.57
N LEU A 163 -7.87 6.16 32.14
CA LEU A 163 -9.00 5.57 31.41
C LEU A 163 -9.51 6.50 30.31
N GLU A 164 -9.66 7.80 30.60
CA GLU A 164 -10.08 8.79 29.62
C GLU A 164 -9.07 8.90 28.47
N LYS A 165 -7.77 8.96 28.78
CA LYS A 165 -6.70 9.00 27.76
C LYS A 165 -6.71 7.74 26.88
N LYS A 166 -6.87 6.56 27.47
CA LYS A 166 -6.95 5.30 26.74
C LYS A 166 -8.18 5.22 25.85
N GLY A 167 -9.33 5.75 26.30
CA GLY A 167 -10.53 5.88 25.48
C GLY A 167 -10.28 6.72 24.22
N LEU A 168 -9.61 7.87 24.37
CA LEU A 168 -9.27 8.74 23.23
C LEU A 168 -8.30 8.09 22.24
N ASP A 169 -7.37 7.27 22.71
CA ASP A 169 -6.44 6.56 21.83
C ASP A 169 -7.15 5.46 21.02
N VAL A 170 -8.07 4.71 21.64
CA VAL A 170 -8.91 3.72 20.96
C VAL A 170 -9.85 4.40 19.94
N ASP A 171 -10.44 5.55 20.28
CA ASP A 171 -11.30 6.31 19.37
C ASP A 171 -10.57 6.86 18.14
N LYS A 172 -9.28 7.19 18.26
CA LYS A 172 -8.45 7.60 17.11
C LYS A 172 -8.16 6.45 16.17
N ILE A 173 -8.09 5.22 16.70
CA ILE A 173 -7.84 4.00 15.95
C ILE A 173 -9.10 3.52 15.23
N ALA A 174 -10.28 3.80 15.77
CA ALA A 174 -11.57 3.39 15.23
C ALA A 174 -12.15 4.32 14.13
N LYS A 175 -11.46 5.42 13.78
CA LYS A 175 -11.87 6.41 12.76
C LYS A 175 -11.05 6.28 11.48
#